data_AF-A0AAE2PYL4-F1
#
_entry.id   AF-A0AAE2PYL4-F1
#
_cell.length_a   1.000
_cell.length_b   1.000
_cell.length_c   1.000
_cell.angle_alpha   90.00
_cell.angle_beta   90.00
_cell.angle_gamma   90.00
#
_symmetry.space_group_name_H-M   'P 1'
#
loop_
_entity.id
_entity.type
_entity.pdbx_description
1 polymer ?
#
loop_
_entity_poly.entity_id
_entity_poly.type
_entity_poly.pdbx_seq_one_letter_code
_entity_poly.pdbx_strand_id
1 'polypeptide(L)'
;MERPSFFIDFEASGIAPDSYPIEVAVVSSETSFSSLIKPVRYWTHWSFDAQDMHGLTQDHLLQEGDTPVAVATNMNQLFSGHVLCSDSPQDSFWFDVLFEAADLMPTFELKPLEVFVGR
;
A
#
# COMPACT_ATOMS: atom_id res chain seq x y z
N MET A 1 8.83 12.13 21.20
CA MET A 1 8.61 11.11 20.16
C MET A 1 9.45 11.49 18.95
N GLU A 2 10.08 10.51 18.33
CA GLU A 2 10.76 10.70 17.05
C GLU A 2 9.70 10.95 15.97
N ARG A 3 9.94 11.90 15.07
CA ARG A 3 8.98 12.22 13.99
C ARG A 3 9.13 11.20 12.87
N PRO A 4 8.04 10.79 12.20
CA PRO A 4 8.14 9.83 11.11
C PRO A 4 8.95 10.43 9.96
N SER A 5 9.85 9.62 9.39
CA SER A 5 10.67 10.00 8.24
C SER A 5 10.08 9.52 6.92
N PHE A 6 9.24 8.47 6.96
CA PHE A 6 8.57 7.90 5.80
C PHE A 6 7.07 7.98 5.98
N PHE A 7 6.38 8.44 4.95
CA PHE A 7 4.93 8.44 4.85
C PHE A 7 4.51 7.49 3.76
N ILE A 8 3.47 6.69 4.01
CA ILE A 8 2.94 5.70 3.09
C ILE A 8 1.45 5.94 2.89
N ASP A 9 1.00 5.70 1.67
CA ASP A 9 -0.40 5.79 1.25
C ASP A 9 -0.71 4.62 0.31
N PHE A 10 -1.95 4.15 0.35
CA PHE A 10 -2.47 3.11 -0.52
C PHE A 10 -3.72 3.58 -1.24
N GLU A 11 -3.74 3.37 -2.55
CA GLU A 11 -4.98 3.42 -3.31
C GLU A 11 -5.58 2.03 -3.41
N ALA A 12 -6.91 1.94 -3.46
CA ALA A 12 -7.62 0.67 -3.40
C ALA A 12 -8.68 0.52 -4.50
N SER A 13 -9.06 -0.73 -4.76
CA SER A 13 -10.20 -1.06 -5.64
C SER A 13 -11.55 -0.58 -5.10
N GLY A 14 -11.57 -0.02 -3.89
CA GLY A 14 -12.70 0.64 -3.22
C GLY A 14 -12.59 0.50 -1.70
N ILE A 15 -13.65 0.81 -0.97
CA ILE A 15 -13.68 0.84 0.52
C ILE A 15 -14.45 -0.33 1.14
N ALA A 16 -14.79 -1.34 0.36
CA ALA A 16 -15.48 -2.53 0.85
C ALA A 16 -14.52 -3.45 1.63
N PRO A 17 -15.02 -4.30 2.56
CA PRO A 17 -14.18 -5.23 3.32
C PRO A 17 -13.42 -6.26 2.48
N ASP A 18 -13.86 -6.52 1.25
CA ASP A 18 -13.21 -7.41 0.27
C ASP A 18 -12.40 -6.66 -0.80
N SER A 19 -12.20 -5.35 -0.60
CA SER A 19 -11.30 -4.54 -1.43
C SER A 19 -9.83 -4.91 -1.23
N TYR A 20 -9.00 -4.47 -2.15
CA TYR A 20 -7.56 -4.75 -2.21
C TYR A 20 -6.79 -3.54 -2.75
N PRO A 21 -5.49 -3.42 -2.42
CA PRO A 21 -4.67 -2.32 -2.90
C PRO A 21 -4.40 -2.42 -4.40
N ILE A 22 -4.40 -1.26 -5.05
CA ILE A 22 -4.11 -1.11 -6.48
C ILE A 22 -2.86 -0.26 -6.74
N GLU A 23 -2.43 0.52 -5.75
CA GLU A 23 -1.17 1.25 -5.76
C GLU A 23 -0.66 1.38 -4.31
N VAL A 24 0.66 1.47 -4.15
CA VAL A 24 1.30 1.88 -2.90
C VAL A 24 2.36 2.93 -3.20
N ALA A 25 2.41 3.99 -2.39
CA ALA A 25 3.44 5.01 -2.47
C ALA A 25 4.09 5.26 -1.11
N VAL A 26 5.40 5.49 -1.10
CA VAL A 26 6.16 5.87 0.09
C VAL A 26 7.03 7.07 -0.21
N VAL A 27 6.98 8.10 0.64
CA VAL A 27 7.79 9.32 0.49
C VAL A 27 8.54 9.68 1.78
N SER A 28 9.75 10.19 1.62
CA SER A 28 10.56 10.82 2.66
C SER A 28 11.19 12.11 2.13
N SER A 29 12.03 12.77 2.92
CA SER A 29 12.79 13.94 2.46
C SER A 29 13.83 13.62 1.38
N GLU A 30 14.23 12.35 1.23
CA GLU A 30 15.33 11.93 0.36
C GLU A 30 14.89 10.89 -0.68
N THR A 31 13.70 10.30 -0.54
CA THR A 31 13.27 9.16 -1.36
C THR A 31 11.79 9.26 -1.69
N SER A 32 11.45 8.81 -2.89
CA SER A 32 10.08 8.54 -3.32
C SER A 32 10.05 7.16 -3.97
N PHE A 33 9.06 6.36 -3.62
CA PHE A 33 8.77 5.06 -4.19
C PHE A 33 7.27 5.01 -4.50
N SER A 34 6.89 4.45 -5.65
CA SER A 34 5.52 4.05 -5.92
C SER A 34 5.49 2.82 -6.81
N SER A 35 4.41 2.03 -6.71
CA SER A 35 4.19 0.86 -7.56
C SER A 35 2.71 0.58 -7.70
N LEU A 36 2.27 0.37 -8.94
CA LEU A 36 0.95 -0.18 -9.24
C LEU A 36 0.94 -1.68 -8.92
N ILE A 37 -0.14 -2.15 -8.30
CA ILE A 37 -0.27 -3.53 -7.85
C ILE A 37 -1.22 -4.26 -8.78
N LYS A 38 -0.70 -5.32 -9.42
CA LYS A 38 -1.47 -6.19 -10.27
C LYS A 38 -2.42 -7.07 -9.44
N PRO A 39 -3.73 -7.09 -9.73
CA PRO A 39 -4.67 -7.88 -8.96
C PRO A 39 -4.36 -9.39 -9.05
N VAL A 40 -4.41 -10.09 -7.91
CA VAL A 40 -4.34 -11.56 -7.91
C VAL A 40 -5.70 -12.16 -8.24
N ARG A 41 -5.69 -13.45 -8.63
CA ARG A 41 -6.88 -14.12 -9.17
C ARG A 41 -8.11 -14.08 -8.26
N TYR A 42 -7.93 -14.07 -6.94
CA TYR A 42 -9.03 -14.08 -5.97
C TYR A 42 -9.48 -12.69 -5.51
N TRP A 43 -8.82 -11.62 -5.98
CA TRP A 43 -9.22 -10.25 -5.76
C TRP A 43 -10.24 -9.82 -6.82
N THR A 44 -11.52 -9.85 -6.46
CA THR A 44 -12.63 -9.65 -7.41
C THR A 44 -13.41 -8.36 -7.21
N HIS A 45 -13.28 -7.71 -6.05
CA HIS A 45 -13.93 -6.43 -5.79
C HIS A 45 -13.44 -5.35 -6.76
N TRP A 46 -14.34 -4.50 -7.28
CA TRP A 46 -13.97 -3.34 -8.07
C TRP A 46 -15.07 -2.28 -8.01
N SER A 47 -14.71 -1.08 -7.57
CA SER A 47 -15.60 0.07 -7.53
C SER A 47 -15.32 0.98 -8.73
N PHE A 48 -16.36 1.25 -9.54
CA PHE A 48 -16.27 2.23 -10.61
C PHE A 48 -16.08 3.66 -10.08
N ASP A 49 -16.65 3.99 -8.92
CA ASP A 49 -16.42 5.28 -8.28
C ASP A 49 -14.95 5.47 -7.87
N ALA A 50 -14.32 4.40 -7.37
CA ALA A 50 -12.89 4.42 -7.05
C ALA A 50 -12.04 4.54 -8.32
N GLN A 51 -12.36 3.77 -9.36
CA GLN A 51 -11.69 3.90 -10.66
C GLN A 51 -11.77 5.34 -11.20
N ASP A 52 -12.94 5.97 -11.17
CA ASP A 52 -13.11 7.33 -11.65
C ASP A 52 -12.36 8.36 -10.79
N MET A 53 -12.26 8.11 -9.48
CA MET A 53 -11.50 8.94 -8.53
C MET A 53 -9.98 8.83 -8.74
N HIS A 54 -9.46 7.60 -8.84
CA HIS A 54 -8.02 7.34 -8.96
C HIS A 54 -7.51 7.45 -10.41
N GLY A 55 -8.39 7.37 -11.41
CA GLY A 55 -8.03 7.36 -12.83
C GLY A 55 -7.31 6.08 -13.28
N LEU A 56 -7.43 4.99 -12.52
CA LEU A 56 -6.77 3.70 -12.78
C LEU A 56 -7.81 2.63 -13.13
N THR A 57 -7.73 2.08 -14.34
CA THR A 57 -8.58 0.96 -14.76
C THR A 57 -7.95 -0.38 -14.35
N GLN A 58 -8.79 -1.41 -14.21
CA GLN A 58 -8.30 -2.75 -13.91
C GLN A 58 -7.36 -3.28 -15.00
N ASP A 59 -7.65 -2.95 -16.28
CA ASP A 59 -6.78 -3.31 -17.41
C ASP A 59 -5.40 -2.65 -17.32
N HIS A 60 -5.33 -1.40 -16.85
CA HIS A 60 -4.06 -0.71 -16.63
C HIS A 60 -3.22 -1.45 -15.58
N LEU A 61 -3.82 -1.83 -14.45
CA LEU A 61 -3.12 -2.61 -13.42
C LEU A 61 -2.68 -3.99 -13.91
N LEU A 62 -3.45 -4.63 -14.79
CA LEU A 62 -3.09 -5.92 -15.37
C LEU A 62 -1.90 -5.82 -16.35
N GLN A 63 -1.76 -4.68 -17.03
CA GLN A 63 -0.71 -4.45 -18.03
C GLN A 63 0.58 -3.92 -17.40
N GLU A 64 0.47 -2.92 -16.52
CA GLU A 64 1.60 -2.14 -16.01
C GLU A 64 1.90 -2.42 -14.52
N GLY A 65 1.00 -3.09 -13.81
CA GLY A 65 1.18 -3.40 -12.39
C GLY A 65 2.18 -4.52 -12.14
N ASP A 66 2.92 -4.37 -11.04
CA ASP A 66 3.79 -5.41 -10.50
C ASP A 66 2.99 -6.43 -9.67
N THR A 67 3.47 -7.67 -9.64
CA THR A 67 2.86 -8.69 -8.77
C THR A 67 3.02 -8.32 -7.28
N PRO A 68 2.07 -8.68 -6.40
CA PRO A 68 2.21 -8.44 -4.96
C PRO A 68 3.55 -8.90 -4.37
N VAL A 69 4.04 -10.07 -4.79
CA VAL A 69 5.33 -10.60 -4.36
C VAL A 69 6.48 -9.66 -4.71
N ALA A 70 6.49 -9.11 -5.93
CA ALA A 70 7.52 -8.18 -6.38
C ALA A 70 7.47 -6.85 -5.60
N VAL A 71 6.26 -6.30 -5.42
CA VAL A 71 6.05 -5.06 -4.66
C VAL A 71 6.50 -5.23 -3.20
N ALA A 72 5.98 -6.25 -2.51
CA ALA A 72 6.31 -6.53 -1.11
C ALA A 72 7.80 -6.85 -0.92
N THR A 73 8.44 -7.57 -1.85
CA THR A 73 9.89 -7.82 -1.81
C THR A 73 10.68 -6.52 -1.92
N ASN A 74 10.32 -5.64 -2.85
CA ASN A 74 11.01 -4.36 -3.04
C ASN A 74 10.82 -3.45 -1.81
N MET A 75 9.60 -3.36 -1.27
CA MET A 75 9.33 -2.62 -0.05
C MET A 75 10.15 -3.17 1.14
N ASN A 76 10.22 -4.49 1.30
CA ASN A 76 11.03 -5.11 2.35
C ASN A 76 12.52 -4.78 2.22
N GLN A 77 13.03 -4.65 0.99
CA GLN A 77 14.43 -4.27 0.76
C GLN A 77 14.66 -2.78 1.05
N LEU A 78 13.78 -1.91 0.55
CA LEU A 78 13.93 -0.46 0.66
C LEU A 78 13.72 0.06 2.08
N PHE A 79 12.76 -0.52 2.81
CA PHE A 79 12.30 0.03 4.09
C PHE A 79 12.64 -0.84 5.29
N SER A 80 13.42 -1.92 5.13
CA SER A 80 13.82 -2.81 6.23
C SER A 80 14.24 -2.05 7.50
N GLY A 81 13.64 -2.40 8.64
CA GLY A 81 13.92 -1.82 9.94
C GLY A 81 13.37 -0.42 10.19
N HIS A 82 12.69 0.19 9.21
CA HIS A 82 12.06 1.49 9.37
C HIS A 82 10.63 1.37 9.93
N VAL A 83 10.13 2.51 10.41
CA VAL A 83 8.72 2.69 10.75
C VAL A 83 8.13 3.70 9.77
N LEU A 84 7.17 3.24 8.98
CA LEU A 84 6.40 4.06 8.04
C LEU A 84 5.14 4.58 8.73
N CYS A 85 4.74 5.79 8.36
CA CYS A 85 3.57 6.47 8.90
C CYS A 85 2.48 6.58 7.85
N SER A 86 1.25 6.20 8.19
CA SER A 86 0.06 6.52 7.41
C SER A 86 -0.85 7.44 8.22
N ASP A 87 -1.59 8.32 7.55
CA ASP A 87 -2.65 9.15 8.15
C ASP A 87 -4.04 8.48 8.13
N SER A 88 -4.14 7.30 7.51
CA SER A 88 -5.35 6.53 7.31
C SER A 88 -5.24 5.15 7.97
N PRO A 89 -6.10 4.79 8.93
CA PRO A 89 -6.13 3.45 9.50
C PRO A 89 -6.42 2.35 8.46
N GLN A 90 -7.05 2.69 7.33
CA GLN A 90 -7.37 1.74 6.25
C GLN A 90 -6.11 1.22 5.56
N ASP A 91 -5.03 1.99 5.54
CA ASP A 91 -3.77 1.58 4.90
C ASP A 91 -3.14 0.37 5.58
N SER A 92 -3.36 0.21 6.89
CA SER A 92 -2.90 -0.99 7.59
C SER A 92 -3.62 -2.25 7.10
N PHE A 93 -4.91 -2.14 6.75
CA PHE A 93 -5.66 -3.25 6.17
C PHE A 93 -5.12 -3.61 4.78
N TRP A 94 -4.91 -2.63 3.90
CA TRP A 94 -4.41 -2.91 2.55
C TRP A 94 -2.94 -3.34 2.53
N PHE A 95 -2.14 -2.86 3.48
CA PHE A 95 -0.81 -3.38 3.77
C PHE A 95 -0.86 -4.88 4.10
N ASP A 96 -1.72 -5.29 5.04
CA ASP A 96 -1.89 -6.71 5.40
C ASP A 96 -2.35 -7.54 4.19
N VAL A 97 -3.32 -7.04 3.42
CA VAL A 97 -3.81 -7.71 2.20
C VAL A 97 -2.69 -7.88 1.15
N LEU A 98 -1.84 -6.88 0.96
CA LEU A 98 -0.69 -6.95 0.05
C LEU A 98 0.30 -8.04 0.50
N PHE A 99 0.67 -8.04 1.78
CA PHE A 99 1.66 -8.98 2.32
C PHE A 99 1.12 -10.40 2.43
N GLU A 100 -0.18 -10.58 2.69
CA GLU A 100 -0.86 -11.87 2.61
C GLU A 100 -0.80 -12.43 1.19
N ALA A 101 -1.15 -11.62 0.18
CA ALA A 101 -1.10 -12.05 -1.22
C ALA A 101 0.33 -12.31 -1.74
N ALA A 102 1.32 -11.68 -1.11
CA ALA A 102 2.73 -11.91 -1.40
C ALA A 102 3.28 -13.19 -0.71
N ASP A 103 2.59 -13.73 0.29
CA ASP A 103 3.11 -14.79 1.19
C ASP A 103 4.47 -14.41 1.81
N LEU A 104 4.58 -13.16 2.26
CA LEU A 104 5.80 -12.60 2.87
C LEU A 104 5.49 -11.97 4.22
N MET A 105 6.50 -11.97 5.10
CA MET A 105 6.47 -11.18 6.33
C MET A 105 7.11 -9.82 6.09
N PRO A 106 6.52 -8.72 6.59
CA PRO A 106 7.14 -7.40 6.48
C PRO A 106 8.40 -7.30 7.34
N THR A 107 9.42 -6.63 6.80
CA THR A 107 10.69 -6.33 7.50
C THR A 107 10.71 -4.92 8.10
N PHE A 108 9.59 -4.20 8.01
CA PHE A 108 9.37 -2.85 8.50
C PHE A 108 8.01 -2.74 9.18
N GLU A 109 7.78 -1.67 9.92
CA GLU A 109 6.53 -1.45 10.63
C GLU A 109 5.71 -0.35 9.96
N LEU A 110 4.38 -0.51 9.92
CA LEU A 110 3.44 0.55 9.58
C LEU A 110 2.73 1.01 10.86
N LYS A 111 2.73 2.32 11.12
CA LYS A 111 2.02 2.92 12.27
C LYS A 111 1.15 4.09 11.83
N PRO A 112 0.00 4.28 12.48
CA PRO A 112 -0.87 5.40 12.18
C PRO A 112 -0.30 6.69 12.81
N LEU A 113 -0.63 7.84 12.23
CA LEU A 113 -0.09 9.15 12.58
C LEU A 113 -0.25 9.49 14.08
N GLU A 114 -1.31 9.01 14.73
CA GLU A 114 -1.60 9.24 16.15
C GLU A 114 -0.49 8.74 17.08
N VAL A 115 0.28 7.74 16.66
CA VAL A 115 1.43 7.24 17.45
C VAL A 115 2.55 8.27 17.54
N PHE A 116 2.65 9.18 16.58
CA PHE A 116 3.76 10.14 16.48
C PHE A 116 3.44 11.53 17.01
N VAL A 117 2.18 11.96 16.88
CA VAL A 117 1.79 13.34 17.23
C VAL A 117 1.51 13.53 18.72
N GLY A 118 1.30 12.46 19.48
CA GLY A 118 0.81 12.54 20.85
C GLY A 118 -0.62 13.10 20.89
N ARG A 119 -1.46 12.56 21.78
CA ARG A 119 -2.80 13.11 22.00
C ARG A 119 -2.75 14.32 22.93
#